data_AF-A0A1C6KN60-F1
#
_entry.id   AF-A0A1C6KN60-F1
#
_cell.length_a   1.000
_cell.length_b   1.000
_cell.length_c   1.000
_cell.angle_alpha   90.00
_cell.angle_beta   90.00
_cell.angle_gamma   90.00
#
_symmetry.space_group_name_H-M   'P 1'
#
loop_
_entity.id
_entity.type
_entity.pdbx_description
1 polymer ?
#
loop_
_entity_poly.entity_id
_entity_poly.type
_entity_poly.pdbx_seq_one_letter_code
_entity_poly.pdbx_strand_id
1 'polypeptide(L)'
;MINVSSQYKRAIKEPSRLLRSLILINNKTYSDSEILSINFDENLFMESEFSIGSAIMSSIEVELENTQDVIDDFLEGNEFEIKIGIETSADTFEFISLGFFVIEDIDKTTFSIKIYANDRMIKFEKKYITSLEFPATIKDITLDIANKAGVKLKTTTFINSDYLVSIKPDLTDITLRKALMYIAELAGGYARISRDGYLEIFNINVSVESNFNYASESLYTDEIINDELSSYDYNTVTGDNLITFSNKAFTVSKIDKVVIEITGIKEELGDGENTYYIVDNLFCQNPAAVIKNIYDVLSKISYVPYDIKLQGNPALQAGDSITISNNGTLINTLITSRTLSYAGGLTEQYKAVGKSNTEKQSTGKGNVAVEVDKVKTEIKVVAGEVEQKVSNDDFESYVKQTAEEIATKVTGEDVEVLVKQNAESWELSIKGKLNGKTYKFDGENFTIGSSENGDKVEHNNSHSIYYHQDGSYTKISADGLERYVNGESKKYNYLTYTGSVWVDSGVATKINIPDEFKNKPYKALVSVVSLDGEYTRHGMRLSSFYLRKLNVNNTGIDVTAVSYYTWVDIDDVEYYDQCGRISLSYILTL
;
A
#
# COMPACT_ATOMS: atom_id res chain seq x y z
N MET A 1 -15.41 41.38 -0.47
CA MET A 1 -16.07 41.01 -1.74
C MET A 1 -15.30 41.59 -2.90
N ILE A 2 -15.16 40.85 -4.00
CA ILE A 2 -14.51 41.34 -5.22
C ILE A 2 -15.36 42.45 -5.86
N ASN A 3 -14.70 43.52 -6.29
CA ASN A 3 -15.38 44.59 -7.02
C ASN A 3 -15.73 44.12 -8.43
N VAL A 4 -17.01 44.27 -8.78
CA VAL A 4 -17.60 43.84 -10.06
C VAL A 4 -18.49 44.93 -10.63
N SER A 5 -18.74 44.89 -11.94
CA SER A 5 -19.58 45.89 -12.59
C SER A 5 -21.05 45.79 -12.15
N SER A 6 -21.80 46.88 -12.36
CA SER A 6 -23.26 46.86 -12.17
C SER A 6 -23.98 45.95 -13.17
N GLN A 7 -23.34 45.57 -14.29
CA GLN A 7 -23.92 44.61 -15.24
C GLN A 7 -23.76 43.19 -14.71
N TYR A 8 -22.57 42.82 -14.20
CA TYR A 8 -22.34 41.55 -13.53
C TYR A 8 -23.32 41.34 -12.37
N LYS A 9 -23.49 42.36 -11.51
CA LYS A 9 -24.42 42.28 -10.37
C LYS A 9 -25.87 42.05 -10.75
N ARG A 10 -26.28 42.44 -11.97
CA ARG A 10 -27.62 42.14 -12.50
C ARG A 10 -27.63 40.73 -13.07
N ALA A 11 -26.69 40.40 -13.95
CA ALA A 11 -26.60 39.11 -14.60
C ALA A 11 -26.49 37.95 -13.60
N ILE A 12 -25.72 38.09 -12.53
CA ILE A 12 -25.55 37.05 -11.50
C ILE A 12 -26.86 36.69 -10.77
N LYS A 13 -27.86 37.57 -10.79
CA LYS A 13 -29.16 37.36 -10.12
C LYS A 13 -30.19 36.69 -11.02
N GLU A 14 -29.98 36.68 -12.33
CA GLU A 14 -30.92 36.04 -13.25
C GLU A 14 -30.97 34.53 -12.99
N PRO A 15 -32.14 33.87 -13.08
CA PRO A 15 -32.22 32.43 -12.90
C PRO A 15 -31.60 31.64 -14.05
N SER A 16 -31.56 32.24 -15.24
CA SER A 16 -30.90 31.71 -16.43
C SER A 16 -29.70 32.59 -16.77
N ARG A 17 -28.50 32.07 -16.52
CA ARG A 17 -27.23 32.79 -16.70
C ARG A 17 -26.37 32.02 -17.66
N LEU A 18 -25.74 32.73 -18.59
CA LEU A 18 -24.69 32.17 -19.43
C LEU A 18 -23.35 32.35 -18.73
N LEU A 19 -22.67 31.23 -18.54
CA LEU A 19 -21.40 31.13 -17.82
C LEU A 19 -20.32 30.62 -18.77
N ARG A 20 -19.08 31.07 -18.53
CA ARG A 20 -17.87 30.56 -19.19
C ARG A 20 -16.79 30.31 -18.17
N SER A 21 -15.95 29.32 -18.39
CA SER A 21 -14.72 29.13 -17.62
C SER A 21 -13.49 29.31 -18.51
N LEU A 22 -12.41 29.79 -17.90
CA LEU A 22 -11.11 29.91 -18.55
C LEU A 22 -10.01 29.43 -17.60
N ILE A 23 -9.06 28.68 -18.13
CA ILE A 23 -7.79 28.37 -17.46
C ILE A 23 -6.64 28.92 -18.29
N LEU A 24 -5.77 29.68 -17.64
CA LEU A 24 -4.59 30.29 -18.25
C LEU A 24 -3.33 29.63 -17.69
N ILE A 25 -2.58 28.94 -18.55
CA ILE A 25 -1.34 28.22 -18.20
C ILE A 25 -0.37 28.33 -19.38
N ASN A 26 0.93 28.51 -19.14
CA ASN A 26 1.98 28.55 -20.18
C ASN A 26 1.69 29.46 -21.39
N ASN A 27 1.02 30.60 -21.19
CA ASN A 27 0.55 31.52 -22.24
C ASN A 27 -0.53 30.95 -23.18
N LYS A 28 -1.11 29.79 -22.85
CA LYS A 28 -2.30 29.24 -23.50
C LYS A 28 -3.54 29.51 -22.66
N THR A 29 -4.69 29.42 -23.30
CA THR A 29 -6.01 29.57 -22.66
C THR A 29 -6.86 28.39 -23.05
N TYR A 30 -7.32 27.66 -22.03
CA TYR A 30 -8.26 26.56 -22.13
C TYR A 30 -9.65 27.07 -21.73
N SER A 31 -10.69 26.62 -22.42
CA SER A 31 -12.07 27.08 -22.21
C SER A 31 -13.01 25.91 -21.92
N ASP A 32 -14.32 26.15 -21.88
CA ASP A 32 -15.33 25.10 -21.65
C ASP A 32 -15.27 23.95 -22.67
N SER A 33 -14.58 24.10 -23.80
CA SER A 33 -14.33 23.01 -24.74
C SER A 33 -13.39 21.94 -24.18
N GLU A 34 -12.44 22.32 -23.34
CA GLU A 34 -11.50 21.38 -22.71
C GLU A 34 -11.82 21.15 -21.23
N ILE A 35 -12.56 22.04 -20.59
CA ILE A 35 -12.87 21.99 -19.16
C ILE A 35 -14.14 21.16 -18.91
N LEU A 36 -13.96 19.99 -18.30
CA LEU A 36 -15.05 19.09 -17.94
C LEU A 36 -15.66 19.46 -16.59
N SER A 37 -14.82 19.73 -15.58
CA SER A 37 -15.30 20.22 -14.29
C SER A 37 -14.25 21.03 -13.52
N ILE A 38 -14.74 21.88 -12.61
CA ILE A 38 -13.94 22.65 -11.65
C ILE A 38 -14.61 22.51 -10.29
N ASN A 39 -13.85 22.06 -9.29
CA ASN A 39 -14.27 22.07 -7.89
C ASN A 39 -13.25 22.88 -7.08
N PHE A 40 -13.72 23.88 -6.34
CA PHE A 40 -12.89 24.83 -5.60
C PHE A 40 -13.36 24.92 -4.16
N ASP A 41 -12.41 24.87 -3.21
CA ASP A 41 -12.67 24.93 -1.77
C ASP A 41 -11.83 26.04 -1.11
N GLU A 42 -12.49 26.87 -0.31
CA GLU A 42 -11.89 28.00 0.42
C GLU A 42 -12.44 28.05 1.85
N ASN A 43 -11.56 28.17 2.84
CA ASN A 43 -11.95 28.18 4.25
C ASN A 43 -11.18 29.25 5.03
N LEU A 44 -11.85 29.94 5.95
CA LEU A 44 -11.21 30.80 6.93
C LEU A 44 -10.52 29.99 8.02
N PHE A 45 -11.15 28.91 8.48
CA PHE A 45 -10.63 28.02 9.49
C PHE A 45 -11.33 26.65 9.37
N MET A 46 -10.65 25.58 9.78
CA MET A 46 -11.14 24.21 9.60
C MET A 46 -11.92 23.67 10.80
N GLU A 47 -11.86 24.37 11.94
CA GLU A 47 -12.51 23.93 13.17
C GLU A 47 -14.04 24.15 13.12
N SER A 48 -14.78 23.35 13.90
CA SER A 48 -16.22 23.57 14.10
C SER A 48 -16.56 24.82 14.93
N GLU A 49 -15.53 25.45 15.50
CA GLU A 49 -15.63 26.59 16.41
C GLU A 49 -14.87 27.79 15.83
N PHE A 50 -15.36 28.99 16.15
CA PHE A 50 -14.73 30.24 15.70
C PHE A 50 -13.28 30.33 16.17
N SER A 51 -12.38 30.56 15.23
CA SER A 51 -10.95 30.77 15.50
C SER A 51 -10.36 31.85 14.61
N ILE A 52 -9.26 32.46 15.05
CA ILE A 52 -8.39 33.36 14.28
C ILE A 52 -6.99 32.74 14.16
N GLY A 53 -6.09 33.37 13.43
CA GLY A 53 -4.70 32.92 13.31
C GLY A 53 -4.50 31.78 12.31
N SER A 54 -5.35 31.69 11.29
CA SER A 54 -5.21 30.68 10.25
C SER A 54 -4.40 31.18 9.05
N ALA A 55 -3.85 30.22 8.31
CA ALA A 55 -3.25 30.39 6.99
C ALA A 55 -3.59 29.14 6.17
N ILE A 56 -4.85 29.05 5.74
CA ILE A 56 -5.39 27.88 5.03
C ILE A 56 -5.13 28.02 3.53
N MET A 57 -4.76 26.92 2.89
CA MET A 57 -4.62 26.85 1.44
C MET A 57 -6.00 26.65 0.83
N SER A 58 -6.33 27.40 -0.21
CA SER A 58 -7.48 27.08 -1.05
C SER A 58 -7.09 25.98 -2.02
N SER A 59 -7.92 24.96 -2.18
CA SER A 59 -7.69 23.84 -3.08
C SER A 59 -8.58 23.92 -4.31
N ILE A 60 -8.10 23.39 -5.42
CA ILE A 60 -8.87 23.23 -6.64
C ILE A 60 -8.61 21.86 -7.27
N GLU A 61 -9.70 21.22 -7.70
CA GLU A 61 -9.70 20.04 -8.56
C GLU A 61 -10.26 20.47 -9.92
N VAL A 62 -9.49 20.28 -10.98
CA VAL A 62 -9.94 20.56 -12.35
C VAL A 62 -9.87 19.27 -13.15
N GLU A 63 -10.96 18.93 -13.82
CA GLU A 63 -11.00 17.83 -14.79
C GLU A 63 -11.02 18.41 -16.21
N LEU A 64 -10.07 17.99 -17.04
CA LEU A 64 -9.90 18.41 -18.42
C LEU A 64 -10.00 17.23 -19.39
N GLU A 65 -10.32 17.50 -20.65
CA GLU A 65 -10.22 16.50 -21.72
C GLU A 65 -8.77 15.99 -21.85
N ASN A 66 -8.62 14.68 -22.03
CA ASN A 66 -7.31 14.06 -22.24
C ASN A 66 -6.80 14.29 -23.67
N THR A 67 -6.29 15.48 -23.93
CA THR A 67 -5.64 15.87 -25.19
C THR A 67 -4.13 16.07 -25.00
N GLN A 68 -3.36 15.92 -26.07
CA GLN A 68 -1.90 16.08 -26.00
C GLN A 68 -1.48 17.46 -25.50
N ASP A 69 -2.18 18.53 -25.91
CA ASP A 69 -1.91 19.89 -25.45
C ASP A 69 -2.07 20.02 -23.93
N VAL A 70 -3.15 19.45 -23.36
CA VAL A 70 -3.37 19.44 -21.91
C VAL A 70 -2.27 18.64 -21.20
N ILE A 71 -1.90 17.47 -21.72
CA ILE A 71 -0.82 16.64 -21.15
C ILE A 71 0.50 17.43 -21.07
N ASP A 72 0.82 18.19 -22.11
CA ASP A 72 2.09 18.89 -22.22
C ASP A 72 2.16 20.13 -21.31
N ASP A 73 1.02 20.80 -21.07
CA ASP A 73 0.98 22.03 -20.27
C ASP A 73 0.75 21.80 -18.78
N PHE A 74 -0.09 20.82 -18.42
CA PHE A 74 -0.43 20.55 -17.02
C PHE A 74 0.53 19.50 -16.48
N LEU A 75 1.59 20.00 -15.85
CA LEU A 75 2.64 19.22 -15.19
C LEU A 75 2.75 19.66 -13.73
N GLU A 76 3.11 18.74 -12.84
CA GLU A 76 3.37 19.06 -11.43
C GLU A 76 4.35 20.24 -11.28
N GLY A 77 4.05 21.15 -10.37
CA GLY A 77 4.79 22.37 -10.12
C GLY A 77 4.46 23.54 -11.07
N ASN A 78 3.78 23.30 -12.20
CA ASN A 78 3.28 24.40 -13.03
C ASN A 78 2.17 25.16 -12.29
N GLU A 79 1.98 26.42 -12.68
CA GLU A 79 1.00 27.31 -12.08
C GLU A 79 0.01 27.78 -13.15
N PHE A 80 -1.28 27.81 -12.80
CA PHE A 80 -2.34 28.29 -13.69
C PHE A 80 -3.27 29.26 -12.96
N GLU A 81 -3.91 30.14 -13.72
CA GLU A 81 -5.01 30.98 -13.25
C GLU A 81 -6.34 30.42 -13.75
N ILE A 82 -7.38 30.45 -12.91
CA ILE A 82 -8.72 30.05 -13.30
C ILE A 82 -9.75 31.15 -13.11
N LYS A 83 -10.65 31.30 -14.08
CA LYS A 83 -11.66 32.36 -14.11
C LYS A 83 -13.04 31.79 -14.44
N ILE A 84 -14.05 32.34 -13.78
CA ILE A 84 -15.46 32.11 -14.13
C ILE A 84 -16.04 33.43 -14.63
N GLY A 85 -16.57 33.41 -15.86
CA GLY A 85 -17.15 34.53 -16.56
C GLY A 85 -18.66 34.45 -16.58
N ILE A 86 -19.29 35.63 -16.49
CA ILE A 86 -20.74 35.78 -16.55
C ILE A 86 -21.07 36.74 -17.67
N GLU A 87 -22.04 36.36 -18.50
CA GLU A 87 -22.50 37.22 -19.58
C GLU A 87 -23.18 38.49 -19.02
N THR A 88 -22.64 39.65 -19.37
CA THR A 88 -23.13 40.97 -18.94
C THR A 88 -23.93 41.70 -20.01
N SER A 89 -23.71 41.32 -21.26
CA SER A 89 -24.47 41.64 -22.46
C SER A 89 -24.14 40.57 -23.52
N ALA A 90 -24.94 40.48 -24.58
CA ALA A 90 -24.76 39.47 -25.64
C ALA A 90 -23.29 39.26 -26.03
N ASP A 91 -22.80 38.03 -25.85
CA ASP A 91 -21.42 37.56 -26.12
C ASP A 91 -20.31 38.33 -25.37
N THR A 92 -20.64 39.05 -24.30
CA THR A 92 -19.70 39.83 -23.49
C THR A 92 -19.67 39.32 -22.06
N PHE A 93 -18.53 38.75 -21.66
CA PHE A 93 -18.36 38.12 -20.35
C PHE A 93 -17.47 38.97 -19.43
N GLU A 94 -17.90 39.18 -18.19
CA GLU A 94 -17.05 39.69 -17.11
C GLU A 94 -16.50 38.50 -16.31
N PHE A 95 -15.18 38.34 -16.33
CA PHE A 95 -14.47 37.21 -15.71
C PHE A 95 -13.97 37.55 -14.31
N ILE A 96 -14.31 36.69 -13.35
CA ILE A 96 -13.81 36.75 -11.98
C ILE A 96 -12.75 35.66 -11.79
N SER A 97 -11.57 36.06 -11.35
CA SER A 97 -10.49 35.13 -11.01
C SER A 97 -10.81 34.40 -9.70
N LEU A 98 -10.70 33.08 -9.71
CA LEU A 98 -10.68 32.28 -8.48
C LEU A 98 -9.26 32.18 -7.90
N GLY A 99 -8.24 32.63 -8.61
CA GLY A 99 -6.88 32.71 -8.13
C GLY A 99 -5.87 31.94 -8.98
N PHE A 100 -4.68 31.81 -8.41
CA PHE A 100 -3.52 31.15 -9.02
C PHE A 100 -3.19 29.90 -8.21
N PHE A 101 -3.11 28.76 -8.91
CA PHE A 101 -2.96 27.45 -8.30
C PHE A 101 -1.73 26.74 -8.85
N VAL A 102 -0.96 26.14 -7.96
CA VAL A 102 0.22 25.33 -8.26
C VAL A 102 -0.21 23.87 -8.27
N ILE A 103 0.06 23.18 -9.39
CA ILE A 103 -0.28 21.77 -9.56
C ILE A 103 0.59 20.93 -8.63
N GLU A 104 -0.05 20.11 -7.81
CA GLU A 104 0.63 19.19 -6.90
C GLU A 104 0.55 17.74 -7.36
N ASP A 105 -0.57 17.35 -7.97
CA ASP A 105 -0.80 15.97 -8.40
C ASP A 105 -1.71 15.93 -9.64
N ILE A 106 -1.56 14.87 -10.44
CA ILE A 106 -2.28 14.68 -11.69
C ILE A 106 -2.68 13.22 -11.87
N ASP A 107 -3.98 12.98 -11.90
CA ASP A 107 -4.57 11.69 -12.20
C ASP A 107 -5.05 11.63 -13.66
N LYS A 108 -4.58 10.63 -14.40
CA LYS A 108 -4.91 10.46 -15.82
C LYS A 108 -5.78 9.23 -16.04
N THR A 109 -6.86 9.41 -16.79
CA THR A 109 -7.69 8.32 -17.32
C THR A 109 -7.64 8.32 -18.85
N THR A 110 -8.25 7.34 -19.49
CA THR A 110 -8.35 7.29 -20.96
C THR A 110 -9.04 8.53 -21.55
N PHE A 111 -9.95 9.18 -20.80
CA PHE A 111 -10.82 10.24 -21.32
C PHE A 111 -10.55 11.62 -20.72
N SER A 112 -10.02 11.67 -19.50
CA SER A 112 -9.82 12.93 -18.77
C SER A 112 -8.50 12.96 -18.00
N ILE A 113 -8.08 14.18 -17.67
CA ILE A 113 -6.95 14.50 -16.81
C ILE A 113 -7.50 15.30 -15.63
N LYS A 114 -7.34 14.76 -14.42
CA LYS A 114 -7.70 15.42 -13.17
C LYS A 114 -6.45 16.04 -12.56
N ILE A 115 -6.56 17.33 -12.24
CA ILE A 115 -5.48 18.15 -11.72
C ILE A 115 -5.86 18.56 -10.30
N TYR A 116 -5.02 18.20 -9.34
CA TYR A 116 -5.10 18.63 -7.97
C TYR A 116 -4.10 19.74 -7.73
N ALA A 117 -4.58 20.90 -7.33
CA ALA A 117 -3.73 22.08 -7.16
C ALA A 117 -4.15 22.90 -5.93
N ASN A 118 -3.18 23.58 -5.34
CA ASN A 118 -3.39 24.47 -4.20
C ASN A 118 -2.95 25.89 -4.54
N ASP A 119 -3.54 26.88 -3.90
CA ASP A 119 -3.13 28.27 -4.09
C ASP A 119 -1.65 28.47 -3.64
N ARG A 120 -1.11 29.66 -3.91
CA ARG A 120 0.31 29.97 -3.60
C ARG A 120 0.69 29.84 -2.11
N MET A 121 -0.24 29.57 -1.19
CA MET A 121 0.03 29.25 0.20
C MET A 121 0.89 27.98 0.31
N ILE A 122 0.84 27.06 -0.67
CA ILE A 122 1.73 25.88 -0.72
C ILE A 122 3.22 26.25 -0.73
N LYS A 123 3.57 27.42 -1.28
CA LYS A 123 4.96 27.91 -1.33
C LYS A 123 5.52 28.26 0.06
N PHE A 124 4.66 28.32 1.08
CA PHE A 124 5.01 28.60 2.48
C PHE A 124 5.28 27.33 3.32
N GLU A 125 5.19 26.13 2.73
CA GLU A 125 5.59 24.87 3.37
C GLU A 125 7.11 24.64 3.35
N LYS A 126 7.85 25.67 3.75
CA LYS A 126 9.32 25.67 3.83
C LYS A 126 9.74 26.07 5.23
N LYS A 127 10.88 25.56 5.71
CA LYS A 127 11.45 25.97 7.01
C LYS A 127 11.69 27.48 7.03
N TYR A 128 11.32 28.14 8.12
CA TYR A 128 11.51 29.58 8.28
C TYR A 128 12.92 29.89 8.80
N ILE A 129 13.83 30.19 7.87
CA ILE A 129 15.20 30.61 8.19
C ILE A 129 15.36 32.08 7.84
N THR A 130 15.47 32.95 8.84
CA THR A 130 15.57 34.41 8.67
C THR A 130 16.94 34.98 9.03
N SER A 131 17.38 35.96 8.24
CA SER A 131 18.53 36.84 8.48
C SER A 131 18.10 38.24 8.96
N LEU A 132 16.80 38.44 9.23
CA LEU A 132 16.27 39.71 9.74
C LEU A 132 16.91 40.03 11.10
N GLU A 133 17.38 41.27 11.25
CA GLU A 133 17.89 41.77 12.52
C GLU A 133 16.74 42.11 13.46
N PHE A 134 16.88 41.76 14.74
CA PHE A 134 15.91 42.11 15.78
C PHE A 134 16.50 43.25 16.64
N PRO A 135 15.68 44.22 17.08
CA PRO A 135 14.21 44.22 17.06
C PRO A 135 13.61 44.44 15.67
N ALA A 136 12.53 43.71 15.36
CA ALA A 136 11.85 43.76 14.07
C ALA A 136 10.33 43.91 14.24
N THR A 137 9.67 44.62 13.34
CA THR A 137 8.21 44.75 13.40
C THR A 137 7.53 43.50 12.84
N ILE A 138 6.30 43.21 13.27
CA ILE A 138 5.49 42.14 12.67
C ILE A 138 5.36 42.31 11.15
N LYS A 139 5.27 43.54 10.65
CA LYS A 139 5.31 43.87 9.22
C LYS A 139 6.60 43.40 8.54
N ASP A 140 7.76 43.69 9.13
CA ASP A 140 9.06 43.31 8.55
C ASP A 140 9.21 41.78 8.52
N ILE A 141 8.77 41.10 9.59
CA ILE A 141 8.75 39.63 9.67
C ILE A 141 7.80 39.05 8.60
N THR A 142 6.62 39.64 8.41
CA THR A 142 5.66 39.21 7.37
C THR A 142 6.24 39.38 5.97
N LEU A 143 6.93 40.50 5.71
CA LEU A 143 7.58 40.77 4.44
C LEU A 143 8.74 39.80 4.17
N ASP A 144 9.56 39.49 5.18
CA ASP A 144 10.62 38.48 5.08
C ASP A 144 10.05 37.09 4.75
N ILE A 145 8.96 36.69 5.39
CA ILE A 145 8.25 35.44 5.09
C ILE A 145 7.74 35.42 3.64
N ALA A 146 7.05 36.48 3.21
CA ALA A 146 6.53 36.60 1.85
C ALA A 146 7.65 36.49 0.80
N ASN A 147 8.77 37.19 1.02
CA ASN A 147 9.93 37.15 0.15
C ASN A 147 10.56 35.75 0.07
N LYS A 148 10.66 35.02 1.19
CA LYS A 148 11.18 33.64 1.22
C LYS A 148 10.27 32.64 0.51
N ALA A 149 8.96 32.88 0.53
CA ALA A 149 8.00 32.10 -0.25
C ALA A 149 7.99 32.46 -1.74
N GLY A 150 8.57 33.61 -2.13
CA GLY A 150 8.50 34.13 -3.49
C GLY A 150 7.11 34.70 -3.84
N VAL A 151 6.36 35.16 -2.83
CA VAL A 151 5.00 35.70 -2.99
C VAL A 151 4.99 37.15 -2.54
N LYS A 152 4.40 38.05 -3.33
CA LYS A 152 4.31 39.47 -2.95
C LYS A 152 3.33 39.65 -1.79
N LEU A 153 3.66 40.55 -0.87
CA LEU A 153 2.77 40.97 0.21
C LEU A 153 1.82 42.06 -0.28
N LYS A 154 0.51 41.83 -0.15
CA LYS A 154 -0.56 42.77 -0.50
C LYS A 154 -0.82 43.79 0.61
N THR A 155 -0.99 43.33 1.85
CA THR A 155 -1.29 44.20 3.00
C THR A 155 -0.03 44.57 3.76
N THR A 156 0.47 45.78 3.51
CA THR A 156 1.65 46.33 4.23
C THR A 156 1.30 47.03 5.54
N THR A 157 0.01 47.12 5.87
CA THR A 157 -0.53 47.69 7.10
C THR A 157 -1.72 46.84 7.52
N PHE A 158 -1.67 46.30 8.72
CA PHE A 158 -2.73 45.52 9.36
C PHE A 158 -2.63 45.69 10.88
N ILE A 159 -3.59 45.15 11.62
CA ILE A 159 -3.62 45.27 13.08
C ILE A 159 -2.33 44.70 13.69
N ASN A 160 -1.74 45.45 14.61
CA ASN A 160 -0.47 45.11 15.25
C ASN A 160 0.72 44.92 14.28
N SER A 161 0.63 45.41 13.04
CA SER A 161 1.74 45.29 12.06
C SER A 161 3.00 46.07 12.49
N ASP A 162 2.85 47.12 13.30
CA ASP A 162 3.93 47.92 13.89
C ASP A 162 4.44 47.38 15.24
N TYR A 163 3.82 46.33 15.78
CA TYR A 163 4.27 45.70 17.01
C TYR A 163 5.71 45.20 16.88
N LEU A 164 6.56 45.59 17.83
CA LEU A 164 7.99 45.33 17.80
C LEU A 164 8.32 44.04 18.57
N VAL A 165 8.78 43.04 17.84
CA VAL A 165 9.36 41.82 18.43
C VAL A 165 10.80 42.15 18.80
N SER A 166 11.09 42.18 20.10
CA SER A 166 12.36 42.69 20.62
C SER A 166 13.50 41.67 20.49
N ILE A 167 13.19 40.40 20.76
CA ILE A 167 14.14 39.30 20.72
C ILE A 167 13.73 38.33 19.61
N LYS A 168 14.68 37.83 18.82
CA LYS A 168 14.39 36.78 17.83
C LYS A 168 13.85 35.53 18.53
N PRO A 169 12.63 35.06 18.21
CA PRO A 169 12.11 33.82 18.79
C PRO A 169 12.85 32.60 18.24
N ASP A 170 12.71 31.46 18.93
CA ASP A 170 13.20 30.18 18.39
C ASP A 170 12.34 29.76 17.20
N LEU A 171 12.96 29.67 16.02
CA LEU A 171 12.31 29.30 14.77
C LEU A 171 12.62 27.84 14.37
N THR A 172 13.19 27.05 15.28
CA THR A 172 13.50 25.64 15.04
C THR A 172 12.22 24.89 14.66
N ASP A 173 12.25 24.24 13.50
CA ASP A 173 11.14 23.48 12.90
C ASP A 173 9.83 24.25 12.67
N ILE A 174 9.89 25.57 12.64
CA ILE A 174 8.78 26.42 12.22
C ILE A 174 8.80 26.60 10.70
N THR A 175 7.67 26.36 10.02
CA THR A 175 7.52 26.69 8.60
C THR A 175 7.15 28.16 8.41
N LEU A 176 7.37 28.70 7.20
CA LEU A 176 6.91 30.04 6.83
C LEU A 176 5.41 30.20 7.08
N ARG A 177 4.61 29.20 6.70
CA ARG A 177 3.15 29.21 6.90
C ARG A 177 2.80 29.21 8.38
N LYS A 178 3.50 28.41 9.20
CA LYS A 178 3.28 28.38 10.64
C LYS A 178 3.59 29.72 11.31
N ALA A 179 4.67 30.37 10.89
CA ALA A 179 4.98 31.72 11.34
C ALA A 179 3.88 32.73 10.95
N LEU A 180 3.31 32.63 9.74
CA LEU A 180 2.18 33.46 9.33
C LEU A 180 0.93 33.26 10.18
N MET A 181 0.66 32.03 10.64
CA MET A 181 -0.48 31.76 11.54
C MET A 181 -0.36 32.56 12.84
N TYR A 182 0.82 32.57 13.46
CA TYR A 182 1.09 33.38 14.66
C TYR A 182 0.92 34.89 14.39
N ILE A 183 1.35 35.35 13.22
CA ILE A 183 1.19 36.76 12.81
C ILE A 183 -0.29 37.10 12.59
N ALA A 184 -1.04 36.26 11.90
CA ALA A 184 -2.47 36.44 11.67
C ALA A 184 -3.26 36.46 12.98
N GLU A 185 -2.84 35.66 13.97
CA GLU A 185 -3.42 35.65 15.31
C GLU A 185 -3.18 36.97 16.03
N LEU A 186 -1.95 37.51 15.99
CA LEU A 186 -1.66 38.84 16.53
C LEU A 186 -2.37 39.95 15.77
N ALA A 187 -2.68 39.76 14.49
CA ALA A 187 -3.51 40.67 13.74
C ALA A 187 -5.01 40.57 14.12
N GLY A 188 -5.41 39.63 14.97
CA GLY A 188 -6.83 39.39 15.29
C GLY A 188 -7.63 38.88 14.08
N GLY A 189 -6.98 38.20 13.14
CA GLY A 189 -7.53 37.90 11.83
C GLY A 189 -6.94 36.65 11.18
N TYR A 190 -6.72 36.72 9.87
CA TYR A 190 -6.40 35.58 9.01
C TYR A 190 -5.34 35.95 7.98
N ALA A 191 -4.58 34.95 7.52
CA ALA A 191 -3.72 35.04 6.36
C ALA A 191 -4.30 34.22 5.20
N ARG A 192 -4.27 34.77 3.99
CA ARG A 192 -4.68 34.05 2.76
C ARG A 192 -3.84 34.47 1.57
N ILE A 193 -3.95 33.71 0.47
CA ILE A 193 -3.59 34.20 -0.85
C ILE A 193 -4.82 34.89 -1.46
N SER A 194 -4.71 36.18 -1.75
CA SER A 194 -5.78 36.91 -2.44
C SER A 194 -5.97 36.37 -3.87
N ARG A 195 -7.12 36.64 -4.52
CA ARG A 195 -7.36 36.24 -5.93
C ARG A 195 -6.28 36.72 -6.92
N ASP A 196 -5.57 37.82 -6.62
CA ASP A 196 -4.43 38.31 -7.42
C ASP A 196 -3.12 37.51 -7.20
N GLY A 197 -3.16 36.48 -6.35
CA GLY A 197 -2.04 35.61 -6.03
C GLY A 197 -1.01 36.22 -5.06
N TYR A 198 -1.41 37.17 -4.23
CA TYR A 198 -0.57 37.84 -3.23
C TYR A 198 -0.94 37.44 -1.80
N LEU A 199 0.03 37.44 -0.89
CA LEU A 199 -0.21 37.20 0.53
C LEU A 199 -0.96 38.39 1.14
N GLU A 200 -2.05 38.12 1.85
CA GLU A 200 -2.88 39.11 2.51
C GLU A 200 -3.14 38.69 3.96
N ILE A 201 -2.76 39.54 4.90
CA ILE A 201 -3.28 39.54 6.28
C ILE A 201 -4.52 40.43 6.31
N PHE A 202 -5.64 39.90 6.79
CA PHE A 202 -6.92 40.62 6.84
C PHE A 202 -7.75 40.25 8.08
N ASN A 203 -8.72 41.09 8.39
CA ASN A 203 -9.72 40.84 9.42
C ASN A 203 -11.10 40.73 8.76
N ILE A 204 -11.98 39.90 9.33
CA ILE A 204 -13.38 39.92 8.95
C ILE A 204 -14.07 41.14 9.55
N ASN A 205 -14.99 41.72 8.78
CA ASN A 205 -15.83 42.80 9.24
C ASN A 205 -17.29 42.39 9.00
N VAL A 206 -18.02 42.15 10.08
CA VAL A 206 -19.46 41.96 10.04
C VAL A 206 -20.07 43.33 10.30
N SER A 207 -20.38 44.06 9.23
CA SER A 207 -20.85 45.45 9.31
C SER A 207 -22.09 45.56 10.22
N VAL A 208 -21.99 46.45 11.22
CA VAL A 208 -22.99 46.70 12.27
C VAL A 208 -23.96 47.82 11.88
N GLU A 209 -24.05 48.19 10.60
CA GLU A 209 -24.97 49.27 10.19
C GLU A 209 -26.41 48.76 10.23
N SER A 210 -27.00 48.97 11.41
CA SER A 210 -28.31 48.58 11.92
C SER A 210 -28.46 47.11 12.31
N ASN A 211 -28.53 46.87 13.63
CA ASN A 211 -29.09 45.68 14.25
C ASN A 211 -30.20 45.09 13.38
N PHE A 212 -30.23 43.78 13.11
CA PHE A 212 -31.31 42.88 13.56
C PHE A 212 -30.81 41.43 13.58
N ASN A 213 -30.94 40.80 14.76
CA ASN A 213 -31.07 39.36 14.96
C ASN A 213 -32.50 39.17 15.45
N TYR A 214 -33.29 38.23 14.91
CA TYR A 214 -34.26 37.48 15.72
C TYR A 214 -34.45 36.06 15.17
N ALA A 215 -33.70 35.10 15.71
CA ALA A 215 -34.11 33.69 15.61
C ALA A 215 -35.39 33.53 16.45
N SER A 216 -36.50 33.13 15.82
CA SER A 216 -37.72 32.72 16.53
C SER A 216 -37.76 31.19 16.68
N GLU A 217 -38.48 30.70 17.70
CA GLU A 217 -38.57 29.28 18.11
C GLU A 217 -39.20 28.32 17.07
N SER A 218 -39.47 28.76 15.84
CA SER A 218 -40.13 27.96 14.80
C SER A 218 -39.39 28.06 13.46
N LEU A 219 -38.25 27.38 13.34
CA LEU A 219 -37.39 27.39 12.15
C LEU A 219 -37.26 26.00 11.49
N TYR A 220 -38.36 25.49 10.96
CA TYR A 220 -38.37 24.40 9.99
C TYR A 220 -39.48 24.63 8.96
N THR A 221 -39.21 25.40 7.91
CA THR A 221 -40.06 25.45 6.72
C THR A 221 -39.22 25.74 5.47
N ASP A 222 -39.40 24.92 4.43
CA ASP A 222 -38.73 24.98 3.13
C ASP A 222 -39.26 26.12 2.21
N GLU A 223 -39.82 27.20 2.77
CA GLU A 223 -40.53 28.22 2.00
C GLU A 223 -39.72 29.52 1.81
N ILE A 224 -39.17 29.64 0.60
CA ILE A 224 -39.00 30.82 -0.27
C ILE A 224 -38.49 32.13 0.38
N ILE A 225 -37.26 32.49 -0.03
CA ILE A 225 -36.63 33.80 0.21
C ILE A 225 -36.95 34.74 -0.96
N ASN A 226 -37.84 35.71 -0.74
CA ASN A 226 -38.12 36.95 -1.50
C ASN A 226 -38.88 37.84 -0.49
N ASP A 227 -38.86 39.17 -0.41
CA ASP A 227 -38.70 40.28 -1.34
C ASP A 227 -38.59 41.55 -0.43
N GLU A 228 -38.11 42.68 -0.96
CA GLU A 228 -38.06 44.02 -0.34
C GLU A 228 -36.94 44.37 0.66
N LEU A 229 -35.76 44.71 0.12
CA LEU A 229 -34.92 45.78 0.66
C LEU A 229 -34.47 46.71 -0.47
N SER A 230 -35.34 47.68 -0.82
CA SER A 230 -35.09 48.84 -1.68
C SER A 230 -34.55 48.59 -3.11
N SER A 231 -34.97 49.42 -4.06
CA SER A 231 -34.47 49.45 -5.45
C SER A 231 -32.96 49.80 -5.60
N TYR A 232 -32.20 49.76 -4.50
CA TYR A 232 -30.79 50.11 -4.37
C TYR A 232 -29.95 49.06 -3.64
N ASP A 233 -30.45 47.84 -3.37
CA ASP A 233 -29.65 46.81 -2.68
C ASP A 233 -29.03 45.80 -3.68
N TYR A 234 -27.71 45.91 -3.82
CA TYR A 234 -26.95 45.41 -4.97
C TYR A 234 -26.34 44.00 -4.77
N ASN A 235 -26.61 43.34 -3.63
CA ASN A 235 -25.97 42.07 -3.22
C ASN A 235 -26.94 40.91 -2.90
N THR A 236 -28.21 41.00 -3.30
CA THR A 236 -29.26 40.02 -2.98
C THR A 236 -29.17 38.73 -3.82
N VAL A 237 -29.30 37.57 -3.19
CA VAL A 237 -29.58 36.27 -3.87
C VAL A 237 -31.09 36.10 -3.96
N THR A 238 -31.62 35.88 -5.17
CA THR A 238 -33.06 35.66 -5.40
C THR A 238 -33.45 34.21 -5.09
N GLY A 239 -34.71 33.98 -4.71
CA GLY A 239 -35.22 32.63 -4.43
C GLY A 239 -35.03 31.63 -5.59
N ASP A 240 -35.05 32.09 -6.84
CA ASP A 240 -34.84 31.24 -8.02
C ASP A 240 -33.41 30.68 -8.13
N ASN A 241 -32.45 31.31 -7.45
CA ASN A 241 -31.06 30.85 -7.39
C ASN A 241 -30.80 29.92 -6.20
N LEU A 242 -31.74 29.80 -5.25
CA LEU A 242 -31.60 28.99 -4.05
C LEU A 242 -31.84 27.50 -4.35
N ILE A 243 -30.98 26.63 -3.82
CA ILE A 243 -31.12 25.18 -3.95
C ILE A 243 -31.50 24.57 -2.60
N THR A 244 -30.74 24.86 -1.54
CA THR A 244 -31.05 24.44 -0.17
C THR A 244 -30.60 25.49 0.83
N PHE A 245 -31.29 25.60 1.96
CA PHE A 245 -30.87 26.45 3.07
C PHE A 245 -31.19 25.80 4.41
N SER A 246 -30.26 25.90 5.36
CA SER A 246 -30.50 25.58 6.75
C SER A 246 -29.69 26.52 7.66
N ASN A 247 -30.22 26.82 8.84
CA ASN A 247 -29.54 27.61 9.86
C ASN A 247 -29.66 26.96 11.24
N LYS A 248 -28.87 27.47 12.19
CA LYS A 248 -28.97 27.06 13.59
C LYS A 248 -29.79 28.08 14.37
N ALA A 249 -30.55 27.60 15.36
CA ALA A 249 -31.35 28.43 16.28
C ALA A 249 -30.49 29.08 17.38
N PHE A 250 -29.24 29.44 17.08
CA PHE A 250 -28.36 30.17 18.00
C PHE A 250 -27.45 31.11 17.22
N THR A 251 -26.96 32.14 17.92
CA THR A 251 -25.96 33.07 17.40
C THR A 251 -24.61 32.74 18.02
N VAL A 252 -23.54 32.78 17.23
CA VAL A 252 -22.18 32.83 17.75
C VAL A 252 -21.99 34.22 18.37
N SER A 253 -21.96 34.27 19.69
CA SER A 253 -21.83 35.52 20.44
C SER A 253 -20.47 36.18 20.20
N LYS A 254 -20.47 37.51 20.23
CA LYS A 254 -19.25 38.32 20.24
C LYS A 254 -18.33 37.94 21.38
N ILE A 255 -17.02 38.05 21.15
CA ILE A 255 -16.01 37.88 22.19
C ILE A 255 -16.05 39.10 23.10
N ASP A 256 -16.32 38.90 24.37
CA ASP A 256 -16.42 39.97 25.37
C ASP A 256 -15.27 39.93 26.40
N LYS A 257 -14.38 38.94 26.29
CA LYS A 257 -13.12 38.86 27.01
C LYS A 257 -12.02 38.24 26.13
N VAL A 258 -10.83 38.84 26.10
CA VAL A 258 -9.62 38.27 25.48
C VAL A 258 -8.57 38.07 26.56
N VAL A 259 -7.90 36.92 26.54
CA VAL A 259 -6.79 36.59 27.42
C VAL A 259 -5.60 36.22 26.54
N ILE A 260 -4.47 36.88 26.76
CA ILE A 260 -3.21 36.52 26.10
C ILE A 260 -2.26 36.01 27.18
N GLU A 261 -1.86 34.76 27.06
CA GLU A 261 -0.96 34.09 28.01
C GLU A 261 0.28 33.60 27.26
N ILE A 262 1.42 34.19 27.56
CA ILE A 262 2.72 33.69 27.11
C ILE A 262 3.53 33.26 28.33
N THR A 263 4.66 32.61 28.11
CA THR A 263 5.51 32.11 29.21
C THR A 263 5.81 33.21 30.25
N GLY A 264 5.17 33.11 31.42
CA GLY A 264 5.35 34.00 32.56
C GLY A 264 4.61 35.35 32.51
N ILE A 265 3.82 35.64 31.47
CA ILE A 265 3.05 36.88 31.34
C ILE A 265 1.63 36.57 30.90
N LYS A 266 0.65 37.08 31.65
CA LYS A 266 -0.77 36.98 31.34
C LYS A 266 -1.38 38.36 31.33
N GLU A 267 -2.07 38.70 30.24
CA GLU A 267 -2.84 39.93 30.11
C GLU A 267 -4.28 39.59 29.73
N GLU A 268 -5.23 40.33 30.29
CA GLU A 268 -6.66 40.12 30.08
C GLU A 268 -7.34 41.45 29.77
N LEU A 269 -8.30 41.44 28.86
CA LEU A 269 -9.13 42.60 28.53
C LEU A 269 -10.58 42.18 28.31
N GLY A 270 -11.49 42.86 28.99
CA GLY A 270 -12.93 42.53 29.00
C GLY A 270 -13.36 41.80 30.28
N ASP A 271 -14.67 41.79 30.54
CA ASP A 271 -15.28 41.33 31.78
C ASP A 271 -16.40 40.29 31.57
N GLY A 272 -16.64 39.86 30.33
CA GLY A 272 -17.67 38.88 29.99
C GLY A 272 -17.22 37.42 30.10
N GLU A 273 -18.15 36.52 29.78
CA GLU A 273 -17.99 35.07 29.92
C GLU A 273 -17.47 34.39 28.64
N ASN A 274 -17.63 35.01 27.48
CA ASN A 274 -17.24 34.46 26.19
C ASN A 274 -15.78 34.80 25.88
N THR A 275 -14.88 34.07 26.53
CA THR A 275 -13.45 34.33 26.50
C THR A 275 -12.76 33.73 25.26
N TYR A 276 -11.88 34.53 24.65
CA TYR A 276 -10.93 34.07 23.63
C TYR A 276 -9.50 34.07 24.18
N TYR A 277 -8.87 32.90 24.22
CA TYR A 277 -7.51 32.72 24.69
C TYR A 277 -6.52 32.71 23.52
N ILE A 278 -5.45 33.49 23.63
CA ILE A 278 -4.25 33.42 22.79
C ILE A 278 -3.11 32.95 23.67
N VAL A 279 -2.64 31.73 23.47
CA VAL A 279 -1.60 31.12 24.33
C VAL A 279 -0.31 30.87 23.53
N ASP A 280 0.85 31.14 24.12
CA ASP A 280 2.18 30.84 23.57
C ASP A 280 2.39 31.29 22.12
N ASN A 281 1.87 32.47 21.76
CA ASN A 281 2.11 33.04 20.43
C ASN A 281 3.60 33.38 20.28
N LEU A 282 4.24 32.79 19.26
CA LEU A 282 5.69 32.83 19.05
C LEU A 282 6.29 34.24 18.96
N PHE A 283 5.53 35.20 18.43
CA PHE A 283 6.01 36.57 18.24
C PHE A 283 5.56 37.53 19.34
N CYS A 284 4.66 37.13 20.23
CA CYS A 284 4.18 37.97 21.32
C CYS A 284 5.17 37.96 22.50
N GLN A 285 5.72 39.12 22.84
CA GLN A 285 6.64 39.33 23.97
C GLN A 285 6.11 40.34 25.00
N ASN A 286 5.10 41.12 24.62
CA ASN A 286 4.43 42.12 25.45
C ASN A 286 2.92 42.10 25.12
N PRO A 287 2.16 41.21 25.77
CA PRO A 287 0.73 41.04 25.49
C PRO A 287 -0.10 42.34 25.65
N ALA A 288 0.28 43.21 26.58
CA ALA A 288 -0.41 44.48 26.83
C ALA A 288 -0.38 45.44 25.62
N ALA A 289 0.62 45.31 24.75
CA ALA A 289 0.76 46.15 23.56
C ALA A 289 -0.18 45.73 22.41
N VAL A 290 -0.65 44.48 22.39
CA VAL A 290 -1.41 43.90 21.26
C VAL A 290 -2.87 43.61 21.61
N ILE A 291 -3.17 43.33 22.88
CA ILE A 291 -4.47 42.81 23.33
C ILE A 291 -5.64 43.73 22.99
N LYS A 292 -5.47 45.05 23.13
CA LYS A 292 -6.53 46.02 22.86
C LYS A 292 -7.00 45.97 21.42
N ASN A 293 -6.06 45.95 20.48
CA ASN A 293 -6.41 45.97 19.05
C ASN A 293 -7.10 44.66 18.62
N ILE A 294 -6.71 43.53 19.22
CA ILE A 294 -7.36 42.23 19.00
C ILE A 294 -8.79 42.25 19.56
N TYR A 295 -8.96 42.68 20.81
CA TYR A 295 -10.27 42.82 21.44
C TYR A 295 -11.23 43.72 20.65
N ASP A 296 -10.73 44.85 20.13
CA ASP A 296 -11.51 45.81 19.33
C ASP A 296 -12.04 45.22 18.02
N VAL A 297 -11.44 44.14 17.51
CA VAL A 297 -11.93 43.36 16.37
C VAL A 297 -12.93 42.31 16.83
N LEU A 298 -12.52 41.44 17.76
CA LEU A 298 -13.28 40.26 18.15
C LEU A 298 -14.60 40.60 18.85
N SER A 299 -14.66 41.75 19.54
CA SER A 299 -15.87 42.26 20.19
C SER A 299 -16.97 42.72 19.23
N LYS A 300 -16.68 42.79 17.92
CA LYS A 300 -17.63 43.17 16.87
C LYS A 300 -18.14 41.99 16.05
N ILE A 301 -17.55 40.80 16.21
CA ILE A 301 -17.89 39.64 15.39
C ILE A 301 -19.02 38.87 16.06
N SER A 302 -20.20 38.87 15.45
CA SER A 302 -21.31 37.99 15.84
C SER A 302 -22.07 37.58 14.60
N TYR A 303 -22.42 36.29 14.50
CA TYR A 303 -23.05 35.73 13.31
C TYR A 303 -23.89 34.51 13.64
N VAL A 304 -24.85 34.19 12.77
CA VAL A 304 -25.67 32.97 12.86
C VAL A 304 -25.08 31.88 11.97
N PRO A 305 -24.78 30.68 12.49
CA PRO A 305 -24.35 29.54 11.69
C PRO A 305 -25.41 29.12 10.68
N TYR A 306 -24.98 28.83 9.46
CA TYR A 306 -25.85 28.40 8.36
C TYR A 306 -25.11 27.51 7.38
N ASP A 307 -25.89 26.85 6.52
CA ASP A 307 -25.45 26.11 5.35
C ASP A 307 -26.43 26.43 4.20
N ILE A 308 -25.96 27.12 3.16
CA ILE A 308 -26.74 27.49 1.98
C ILE A 308 -26.08 26.92 0.74
N LYS A 309 -26.89 26.37 -0.16
CA LYS A 309 -26.50 25.96 -1.50
C LYS A 309 -27.32 26.77 -2.51
N LEU A 310 -26.65 27.38 -3.48
CA LEU A 310 -27.26 28.23 -4.50
C LEU A 310 -26.55 28.03 -5.84
N GLN A 311 -27.08 28.61 -6.91
CA GLN A 311 -26.40 28.64 -8.22
C GLN A 311 -25.05 29.42 -8.20
N GLY A 312 -24.69 30.06 -7.09
CA GLY A 312 -23.36 30.62 -6.83
C GLY A 312 -23.10 32.04 -7.33
N ASN A 313 -22.05 32.66 -6.78
CA ASN A 313 -21.51 33.95 -7.19
C ASN A 313 -19.98 33.96 -7.03
N PRO A 314 -19.22 33.85 -8.14
CA PRO A 314 -17.75 33.80 -8.11
C PRO A 314 -17.06 34.99 -7.44
N ALA A 315 -17.74 36.12 -7.30
CA ALA A 315 -17.22 37.34 -6.67
C ALA A 315 -17.20 37.29 -5.13
N LEU A 316 -17.84 36.29 -4.52
CA LEU A 316 -17.83 36.06 -3.08
C LEU A 316 -16.61 35.21 -2.66
N GLN A 317 -16.15 35.44 -1.43
CA GLN A 317 -15.02 34.72 -0.86
C GLN A 317 -15.27 34.38 0.61
N ALA A 318 -14.55 33.37 1.11
CA ALA A 318 -14.44 33.19 2.55
C ALA A 318 -13.91 34.47 3.22
N GLY A 319 -14.56 34.92 4.29
CA GLY A 319 -14.32 36.21 4.94
C GLY A 319 -15.34 37.29 4.61
N ASP A 320 -16.12 37.14 3.54
CA ASP A 320 -17.17 38.11 3.20
C ASP A 320 -18.37 37.99 4.15
N SER A 321 -18.90 39.13 4.57
CA SER A 321 -20.18 39.20 5.27
C SER A 321 -21.33 39.16 4.26
N ILE A 322 -22.37 38.39 4.60
CA ILE A 322 -23.60 38.31 3.82
C ILE A 322 -24.81 38.49 4.75
N THR A 323 -25.90 38.99 4.18
CA THR A 323 -27.18 39.12 4.88
C THR A 323 -28.18 38.17 4.25
N ILE A 324 -28.84 37.36 5.08
CA ILE A 324 -29.89 36.42 4.66
C ILE A 324 -31.22 36.96 5.18
N SER A 325 -32.19 37.18 4.28
CA SER A 325 -33.57 37.48 4.66
C SER A 325 -34.37 36.19 4.77
N ASN A 326 -35.05 35.97 5.88
CA ASN A 326 -35.94 34.83 6.11
C ASN A 326 -37.24 35.32 6.76
N ASN A 327 -38.37 35.24 6.04
CA ASN A 327 -39.69 35.69 6.52
C ASN A 327 -39.69 37.10 7.14
N GLY A 328 -39.00 38.05 6.48
CA GLY A 328 -38.87 39.45 6.93
C GLY A 328 -37.85 39.67 8.05
N THR A 329 -37.19 38.62 8.54
CA THR A 329 -36.06 38.72 9.48
C THR A 329 -34.75 38.72 8.72
N LEU A 330 -33.92 39.73 8.97
CA LEU A 330 -32.56 39.78 8.45
C LEU A 330 -31.60 39.07 9.41
N ILE A 331 -30.71 38.27 8.84
CA ILE A 331 -29.66 37.55 9.55
C ILE A 331 -28.33 37.97 8.96
N ASN A 332 -27.53 38.69 9.74
CA ASN A 332 -26.16 38.98 9.37
C ASN A 332 -25.27 37.78 9.70
N THR A 333 -24.49 37.37 8.71
CA THR A 333 -23.57 36.26 8.85
C THR A 333 -22.34 36.48 7.97
N LEU A 334 -21.47 35.47 7.91
CA LEU A 334 -20.24 35.52 7.12
C LEU A 334 -19.95 34.18 6.46
N ILE A 335 -19.15 34.20 5.41
CA ILE A 335 -18.72 32.98 4.73
C ILE A 335 -17.45 32.49 5.43
N THR A 336 -17.57 31.45 6.26
CA THR A 336 -16.41 30.77 6.88
C THR A 336 -15.83 29.69 5.97
N SER A 337 -16.69 29.07 5.16
CA SER A 337 -16.36 28.01 4.22
C SER A 337 -17.16 28.22 2.95
N ARG A 338 -16.50 28.03 1.81
CA ARG A 338 -17.05 28.16 0.48
C ARG A 338 -16.59 26.99 -0.37
N THR A 339 -17.54 26.30 -1.00
CA THR A 339 -17.27 25.34 -2.06
C THR A 339 -17.93 25.80 -3.34
N LEU A 340 -17.25 25.60 -4.47
CA LEU A 340 -17.74 25.94 -5.80
C LEU A 340 -17.58 24.72 -6.69
N SER A 341 -18.64 24.36 -7.41
CA SER A 341 -18.63 23.33 -8.45
C SER A 341 -19.11 23.92 -9.76
N TYR A 342 -18.36 23.69 -10.83
CA TYR A 342 -18.71 24.07 -12.19
C TYR A 342 -18.56 22.86 -13.12
N ALA A 343 -19.63 22.52 -13.83
CA ALA A 343 -19.65 21.47 -14.87
C ALA A 343 -20.73 21.84 -15.90
N GLY A 344 -20.49 22.90 -16.67
CA GLY A 344 -21.47 23.53 -17.57
C GLY A 344 -22.54 24.38 -16.86
N GLY A 345 -22.77 24.16 -15.57
CA GLY A 345 -23.52 25.05 -14.68
C GLY A 345 -22.73 25.31 -13.39
N LEU A 346 -22.99 26.45 -12.74
CA LEU A 346 -22.36 26.83 -11.48
C LEU A 346 -23.25 26.47 -10.29
N THR A 347 -22.64 25.95 -9.24
CA THR A 347 -23.27 25.76 -7.93
C THR A 347 -22.25 26.08 -6.85
N GLU A 348 -22.67 26.81 -5.82
CA GLU A 348 -21.82 27.08 -4.67
C GLU A 348 -22.53 26.77 -3.36
N GLN A 349 -21.75 26.39 -2.37
CA GLN A 349 -22.19 26.21 -1.00
C GLN A 349 -21.43 27.18 -0.10
N TYR A 350 -22.16 27.97 0.71
CA TYR A 350 -21.56 28.83 1.74
C TYR A 350 -21.98 28.35 3.11
N LYS A 351 -21.04 28.39 4.06
CA LYS A 351 -21.32 28.04 5.45
C LYS A 351 -20.74 29.08 6.40
N ALA A 352 -21.46 29.29 7.50
CA ALA A 352 -20.89 29.79 8.74
C ALA A 352 -20.87 28.66 9.75
N VAL A 353 -19.68 28.19 10.14
CA VAL A 353 -19.53 27.19 11.20
C VAL A 353 -19.41 27.87 12.57
N GLY A 354 -19.91 27.22 13.61
CA GLY A 354 -19.80 27.69 14.98
C GLY A 354 -20.59 26.84 15.97
N LYS A 355 -20.26 26.95 17.25
CA LYS A 355 -21.02 26.40 18.38
C LYS A 355 -21.44 27.53 19.33
N SER A 356 -22.45 27.27 20.15
CA SER A 356 -22.89 28.20 21.20
C SER A 356 -21.82 28.36 22.29
N ASN A 357 -21.78 29.56 22.91
CA ASN A 357 -20.90 30.01 23.99
C ASN A 357 -20.08 28.92 24.72
N THR A 358 -18.83 28.81 24.32
CA THR A 358 -17.79 27.96 24.91
C THR A 358 -16.49 28.75 24.92
N GLU A 359 -15.61 28.46 25.89
CA GLU A 359 -14.25 29.03 25.91
C GLU A 359 -13.54 28.66 24.61
N LYS A 360 -13.02 29.68 23.92
CA LYS A 360 -12.31 29.49 22.65
C LYS A 360 -10.85 29.77 22.87
N GLN A 361 -9.99 28.94 22.30
CA GLN A 361 -8.55 29.12 22.40
C GLN A 361 -7.94 29.02 21.01
N SER A 362 -6.93 29.84 20.77
CA SER A 362 -5.98 29.72 19.67
C SER A 362 -4.56 29.98 20.18
N THR A 363 -3.60 29.38 19.50
CA THR A 363 -2.17 29.40 19.82
C THR A 363 -1.33 29.05 18.59
N GLY A 364 -1.97 28.99 17.42
CA GLY A 364 -1.56 28.09 16.33
C GLY A 364 -1.60 26.61 16.77
N LYS A 365 -2.78 26.02 16.98
CA LYS A 365 -2.96 24.63 17.48
C LYS A 365 -2.17 23.60 16.64
N GLY A 366 -1.11 23.04 17.23
CA GLY A 366 -0.02 22.31 16.57
C GLY A 366 -0.43 21.11 15.73
N ASN A 367 0.40 20.86 14.69
CA ASN A 367 0.55 19.74 13.76
C ASN A 367 -0.65 18.84 13.39
N VAL A 368 -1.52 18.43 14.31
CA VAL A 368 -2.41 17.28 14.11
C VAL A 368 -3.50 17.53 13.07
N ALA A 369 -4.21 18.67 13.05
CA ALA A 369 -5.30 18.85 12.07
C ALA A 369 -4.77 19.04 10.63
N VAL A 370 -3.65 19.74 10.49
CA VAL A 370 -3.04 20.02 9.18
C VAL A 370 -2.22 18.82 8.69
N GLU A 371 -1.53 18.10 9.57
CA GLU A 371 -0.97 16.78 9.25
C GLU A 371 -2.07 15.76 8.99
N VAL A 372 -3.25 15.81 9.62
CA VAL A 372 -4.34 14.87 9.33
C VAL A 372 -4.96 15.11 7.96
N ASP A 373 -5.12 16.36 7.50
CA ASP A 373 -5.60 16.60 6.14
C ASP A 373 -4.50 16.36 5.10
N LYS A 374 -3.23 16.65 5.42
CA LYS A 374 -2.08 16.20 4.61
C LYS A 374 -2.03 14.67 4.54
N VAL A 375 -2.15 13.97 5.67
CA VAL A 375 -2.18 12.51 5.75
C VAL A 375 -3.43 11.95 5.10
N LYS A 376 -4.60 12.59 5.16
CA LYS A 376 -5.79 12.14 4.43
C LYS A 376 -5.64 12.35 2.92
N THR A 377 -5.00 13.44 2.50
CA THR A 377 -4.73 13.72 1.09
C THR A 377 -3.65 12.77 0.58
N GLU A 378 -2.53 12.63 1.29
CA GLU A 378 -1.49 11.61 1.02
C GLU A 378 -2.05 10.19 1.08
N ILE A 379 -2.95 9.84 2.01
CA ILE A 379 -3.61 8.52 2.03
C ILE A 379 -4.56 8.35 0.85
N LYS A 380 -5.30 9.39 0.44
CA LYS A 380 -6.15 9.33 -0.76
C LYS A 380 -5.31 9.21 -2.03
N VAL A 381 -4.21 9.96 -2.14
CA VAL A 381 -3.24 9.90 -3.24
C VAL A 381 -2.56 8.54 -3.24
N VAL A 382 -2.09 8.01 -2.10
CA VAL A 382 -1.51 6.66 -2.01
C VAL A 382 -2.55 5.59 -2.30
N ALA A 383 -3.79 5.73 -1.83
CA ALA A 383 -4.87 4.78 -2.12
C ALA A 383 -5.27 4.81 -3.61
N GLY A 384 -5.34 6.00 -4.21
CA GLY A 384 -5.57 6.21 -5.64
C GLY A 384 -4.41 5.70 -6.48
N GLU A 385 -3.17 6.02 -6.13
CA GLU A 385 -1.95 5.47 -6.74
C GLU A 385 -1.90 3.94 -6.61
N VAL A 386 -2.34 3.35 -5.48
CA VAL A 386 -2.38 1.89 -5.30
C VAL A 386 -3.50 1.28 -6.14
N GLU A 387 -4.71 1.85 -6.14
CA GLU A 387 -5.80 1.41 -7.02
C GLU A 387 -5.41 1.54 -8.49
N GLN A 388 -4.79 2.65 -8.89
CA GLN A 388 -4.32 2.91 -10.25
C GLN A 388 -3.13 2.01 -10.59
N LYS A 389 -2.12 1.83 -9.73
CA LYS A 389 -1.03 0.87 -9.96
C LYS A 389 -1.52 -0.57 -9.99
N VAL A 390 -2.67 -0.91 -9.40
CA VAL A 390 -3.26 -2.25 -9.47
C VAL A 390 -4.21 -2.40 -10.68
N SER A 391 -4.76 -1.29 -11.20
CA SER A 391 -5.72 -1.27 -12.33
C SER A 391 -5.15 -0.74 -13.66
N ASN A 392 -3.93 -0.20 -13.67
CA ASN A 392 -3.29 0.31 -14.87
C ASN A 392 -2.90 -0.87 -15.78
N ASP A 393 -3.05 -0.64 -17.09
CA ASP A 393 -2.70 -1.59 -18.15
C ASP A 393 -1.26 -2.08 -18.02
N ASP A 394 -0.37 -1.29 -17.41
CA ASP A 394 1.01 -1.70 -17.11
C ASP A 394 1.09 -2.76 -16.02
N PHE A 395 0.27 -2.73 -14.97
CA PHE A 395 0.24 -3.78 -13.95
C PHE A 395 -0.52 -5.01 -14.44
N GLU A 396 -1.60 -4.82 -15.20
CA GLU A 396 -2.18 -5.94 -15.96
C GLU A 396 -1.16 -6.52 -16.93
N SER A 397 -0.35 -5.69 -17.60
CA SER A 397 0.73 -6.09 -18.49
C SER A 397 1.88 -6.74 -17.72
N TYR A 398 2.25 -6.29 -16.52
CA TYR A 398 3.24 -6.96 -15.66
C TYR A 398 2.70 -8.28 -15.12
N VAL A 399 1.43 -8.36 -14.74
CA VAL A 399 0.75 -9.59 -14.35
C VAL A 399 0.70 -10.54 -15.54
N LYS A 400 0.42 -10.04 -16.74
CA LYS A 400 0.35 -10.81 -17.98
C LYS A 400 1.73 -11.21 -18.49
N GLN A 401 2.74 -10.34 -18.40
CA GLN A 401 4.15 -10.62 -18.69
C GLN A 401 4.77 -11.52 -17.62
N THR A 402 4.36 -11.43 -16.35
CA THR A 402 4.78 -12.36 -15.29
C THR A 402 4.07 -13.69 -15.46
N ALA A 403 2.79 -13.71 -15.86
CA ALA A 403 2.08 -14.93 -16.21
C ALA A 403 2.65 -15.56 -17.49
N GLU A 404 3.05 -14.76 -18.47
CA GLU A 404 3.73 -15.17 -19.70
C GLU A 404 5.18 -15.57 -19.42
N GLU A 405 5.95 -14.88 -18.57
CA GLU A 405 7.29 -15.30 -18.11
C GLU A 405 7.21 -16.54 -17.26
N ILE A 406 6.21 -16.71 -16.39
CA ILE A 406 5.95 -17.95 -15.66
C ILE A 406 5.60 -19.03 -16.68
N ALA A 407 4.72 -18.77 -17.64
CA ALA A 407 4.43 -19.72 -18.72
C ALA A 407 5.67 -20.02 -19.58
N THR A 408 6.56 -19.05 -19.81
CA THR A 408 7.78 -19.16 -20.61
C THR A 408 8.94 -19.76 -19.83
N LYS A 409 8.98 -19.64 -18.49
CA LYS A 409 9.92 -20.35 -17.60
C LYS A 409 9.42 -21.78 -17.31
N VAL A 410 8.11 -22.01 -17.37
CA VAL A 410 7.47 -23.34 -17.32
C VAL A 410 7.58 -24.06 -18.67
N THR A 411 7.70 -23.35 -19.79
CA THR A 411 7.85 -23.94 -21.14
C THR A 411 9.27 -23.85 -21.71
N GLY A 412 10.11 -22.96 -21.19
CA GLY A 412 11.54 -22.84 -21.47
C GLY A 412 12.34 -23.77 -20.55
N GLU A 413 13.52 -24.16 -21.02
CA GLU A 413 14.35 -25.30 -20.54
C GLU A 413 14.69 -25.36 -19.02
N ASP A 414 14.31 -24.37 -18.22
CA ASP A 414 14.68 -24.26 -16.80
C ASP A 414 13.64 -24.81 -15.79
N VAL A 415 12.42 -25.19 -16.18
CA VAL A 415 11.46 -25.89 -15.28
C VAL A 415 10.77 -27.10 -15.95
N GLU A 416 11.55 -28.12 -16.33
CA GLU A 416 11.01 -29.41 -16.81
C GLU A 416 10.49 -30.30 -15.65
N VAL A 417 9.31 -29.96 -15.12
CA VAL A 417 8.46 -30.90 -14.38
C VAL A 417 7.04 -30.78 -14.92
N LEU A 418 6.64 -31.71 -15.80
CA LEU A 418 5.27 -31.80 -16.30
C LEU A 418 4.45 -32.68 -15.35
N VAL A 419 3.49 -32.07 -14.65
CA VAL A 419 2.43 -32.76 -13.91
C VAL A 419 1.12 -32.59 -14.68
N LYS A 420 0.52 -33.69 -15.12
CA LYS A 420 -0.84 -33.70 -15.69
C LYS A 420 -1.77 -34.41 -14.72
N GLN A 421 -2.82 -33.70 -14.28
CA GLN A 421 -3.90 -34.26 -13.45
C GLN A 421 -5.24 -34.11 -14.16
N ASN A 422 -6.04 -35.17 -14.11
CA ASN A 422 -7.46 -35.14 -14.41
C ASN A 422 -8.24 -35.96 -13.38
N ALA A 423 -9.56 -35.95 -13.46
CA ALA A 423 -10.44 -36.58 -12.47
C ALA A 423 -10.21 -38.09 -12.26
N GLU A 424 -9.53 -38.77 -13.19
CA GLU A 424 -9.32 -40.22 -13.18
C GLU A 424 -7.84 -40.65 -13.06
N SER A 425 -6.87 -39.74 -13.21
CA SER A 425 -5.43 -40.09 -13.19
C SER A 425 -4.50 -38.92 -12.89
N TRP A 426 -3.29 -39.23 -12.41
CA TRP A 426 -2.19 -38.28 -12.25
C TRP A 426 -0.88 -38.84 -12.83
N GLU A 427 -0.14 -38.02 -13.59
CA GLU A 427 1.15 -38.35 -14.22
C GLU A 427 2.24 -37.35 -13.79
N LEU A 428 3.48 -37.85 -13.57
CA LEU A 428 4.66 -37.06 -13.18
C LEU A 428 5.91 -37.49 -13.98
N SER A 429 6.63 -36.54 -14.59
CA SER A 429 7.92 -36.75 -15.25
C SER A 429 8.94 -35.67 -14.86
N ILE A 430 10.17 -36.09 -14.47
CA ILE A 430 11.26 -35.19 -14.03
C ILE A 430 12.51 -35.48 -14.88
N LYS A 431 12.78 -34.62 -15.88
CA LYS A 431 13.98 -34.65 -16.75
C LYS A 431 14.43 -36.05 -17.23
N GLY A 432 13.50 -36.96 -17.48
CA GLY A 432 13.81 -38.36 -17.86
C GLY A 432 14.66 -39.14 -16.85
N LYS A 433 14.85 -38.64 -15.62
CA LYS A 433 15.67 -39.27 -14.57
C LYS A 433 14.92 -40.30 -13.74
N LEU A 434 13.59 -40.37 -13.87
CA LEU A 434 12.84 -41.56 -13.51
C LEU A 434 13.04 -42.59 -14.65
N ASN A 435 14.07 -43.41 -14.54
CA ASN A 435 14.37 -44.46 -15.53
C ASN A 435 13.39 -45.63 -15.39
N GLY A 436 12.20 -45.43 -15.95
CA GLY A 436 11.11 -46.39 -16.13
C GLY A 436 10.04 -45.68 -16.98
N LYS A 437 9.78 -46.14 -18.20
CA LYS A 437 9.08 -45.33 -19.22
C LYS A 437 7.59 -45.03 -18.94
N THR A 438 6.96 -45.72 -17.98
CA THR A 438 5.55 -45.52 -17.60
C THR A 438 5.35 -45.83 -16.12
N TYR A 439 4.84 -44.84 -15.38
CA TYR A 439 4.26 -45.00 -14.04
C TYR A 439 2.79 -44.64 -14.16
N LYS A 440 1.88 -45.60 -13.92
CA LYS A 440 0.43 -45.37 -14.04
C LYS A 440 -0.25 -45.64 -12.71
N PHE A 441 -1.03 -44.66 -12.27
CA PHE A 441 -1.98 -44.75 -11.17
C PHE A 441 -3.37 -44.40 -11.74
N ASP A 442 -4.22 -45.40 -11.94
CA ASP A 442 -5.54 -45.23 -12.56
C ASP A 442 -6.71 -45.47 -11.59
N GLY A 443 -6.42 -45.38 -10.28
CA GLY A 443 -7.40 -45.59 -9.22
C GLY A 443 -7.63 -47.06 -8.85
N GLU A 444 -7.33 -48.01 -9.75
CA GLU A 444 -7.48 -49.45 -9.50
C GLU A 444 -6.15 -50.19 -9.35
N ASN A 445 -5.14 -49.86 -10.18
CA ASN A 445 -3.85 -50.54 -10.17
C ASN A 445 -2.69 -49.55 -10.04
N PHE A 446 -1.61 -50.02 -9.41
CA PHE A 446 -0.30 -49.39 -9.47
C PHE A 446 0.61 -50.15 -10.42
N THR A 447 1.09 -49.49 -11.48
CA THR A 447 1.98 -50.10 -12.47
C THR A 447 3.29 -49.34 -12.61
N ILE A 448 4.40 -50.08 -12.58
CA ILE A 448 5.76 -49.58 -12.83
C ILE A 448 6.39 -50.37 -14.00
N GLY A 449 6.95 -49.69 -15.00
CA GLY A 449 7.66 -50.32 -16.12
C GLY A 449 6.94 -50.17 -17.45
N SER A 450 7.60 -50.52 -18.57
CA SER A 450 7.10 -50.25 -19.93
C SER A 450 5.94 -51.19 -20.31
N SER A 451 4.91 -50.66 -20.98
CA SER A 451 3.80 -51.45 -21.54
C SER A 451 4.08 -52.03 -22.93
N GLU A 452 5.21 -51.70 -23.55
CA GLU A 452 5.51 -52.10 -24.94
C GLU A 452 6.68 -53.09 -25.05
N ASN A 453 7.73 -52.95 -24.21
CA ASN A 453 8.88 -53.88 -24.18
C ASN A 453 9.65 -53.78 -22.83
N GLY A 454 9.81 -54.90 -22.12
CA GLY A 454 10.63 -55.01 -20.90
C GLY A 454 9.87 -55.50 -19.67
N ASP A 455 10.56 -55.55 -18.52
CA ASP A 455 9.95 -55.98 -17.26
C ASP A 455 8.93 -54.94 -16.76
N LYS A 456 7.79 -55.42 -16.25
CA LYS A 456 6.71 -54.59 -15.69
C LYS A 456 6.25 -55.16 -14.35
N VAL A 457 5.97 -54.30 -13.40
CA VAL A 457 5.35 -54.66 -12.13
C VAL A 457 3.94 -54.10 -12.08
N GLU A 458 3.00 -54.93 -11.62
CA GLU A 458 1.62 -54.55 -11.40
C GLU A 458 1.20 -54.99 -10.00
N HIS A 459 0.56 -54.07 -9.28
CA HIS A 459 0.04 -54.32 -7.95
C HIS A 459 -1.41 -53.86 -7.83
N ASN A 460 -2.20 -54.70 -7.18
CA ASN A 460 -3.55 -54.40 -6.72
C ASN A 460 -3.81 -55.08 -5.37
N ASN A 461 -5.01 -54.87 -4.82
CA ASN A 461 -5.38 -55.37 -3.50
C ASN A 461 -5.37 -56.91 -3.37
N SER A 462 -5.29 -57.67 -4.47
CA SER A 462 -5.33 -59.15 -4.46
C SER A 462 -3.98 -59.82 -4.74
N HIS A 463 -3.06 -59.18 -5.46
CA HIS A 463 -1.77 -59.78 -5.83
C HIS A 463 -0.72 -58.74 -6.27
N SER A 464 0.53 -59.21 -6.38
CA SER A 464 1.61 -58.51 -7.10
C SER A 464 2.14 -59.40 -8.22
N ILE A 465 2.34 -58.85 -9.41
CA ILE A 465 2.90 -59.58 -10.55
C ILE A 465 4.11 -58.82 -11.10
N TYR A 466 5.20 -59.56 -11.31
CA TYR A 466 6.43 -59.10 -11.94
C TYR A 466 6.55 -59.80 -13.30
N TYR A 467 6.21 -59.11 -14.36
CA TYR A 467 6.36 -59.56 -15.74
C TYR A 467 7.82 -59.39 -16.18
N HIS A 468 8.34 -60.38 -16.89
CA HIS A 468 9.69 -60.40 -17.44
C HIS A 468 9.64 -60.26 -18.96
N GLN A 469 10.67 -59.67 -19.56
CA GLN A 469 10.77 -59.45 -21.01
C GLN A 469 10.69 -60.74 -21.84
N ASP A 470 11.06 -61.89 -21.27
CA ASP A 470 10.96 -63.20 -21.91
C ASP A 470 9.51 -63.74 -22.02
N GLY A 471 8.52 -62.96 -21.55
CA GLY A 471 7.09 -63.31 -21.53
C GLY A 471 6.67 -64.12 -20.30
N SER A 472 7.61 -64.53 -19.45
CA SER A 472 7.31 -65.14 -18.17
C SER A 472 6.92 -64.10 -17.13
N TYR A 473 6.29 -64.51 -16.04
CA TYR A 473 6.04 -63.60 -14.91
C TYR A 473 6.13 -64.31 -13.57
N THR A 474 6.43 -63.56 -12.51
CA THR A 474 6.39 -64.05 -11.14
C THR A 474 5.20 -63.44 -10.43
N LYS A 475 4.32 -64.28 -9.87
CA LYS A 475 3.15 -63.84 -9.11
C LYS A 475 3.36 -64.09 -7.62
N ILE A 476 2.99 -63.10 -6.82
CA ILE A 476 2.85 -63.18 -5.37
C ILE A 476 1.37 -62.97 -5.04
N SER A 477 0.74 -63.98 -4.45
CA SER A 477 -0.63 -63.91 -3.93
C SER A 477 -0.73 -64.68 -2.61
N ALA A 478 -1.95 -64.79 -2.08
CA ALA A 478 -2.23 -65.65 -0.93
C ALA A 478 -1.79 -67.13 -1.11
N ASP A 479 -1.54 -67.58 -2.36
CA ASP A 479 -1.15 -68.95 -2.69
C ASP A 479 0.38 -69.19 -2.70
N GLY A 480 1.19 -68.12 -2.54
CA GLY A 480 2.66 -68.18 -2.48
C GLY A 480 3.39 -67.43 -3.60
N LEU A 481 4.67 -67.77 -3.81
CA LEU A 481 5.55 -67.20 -4.85
C LEU A 481 5.75 -68.21 -5.99
N GLU A 482 5.29 -67.85 -7.18
CA GLU A 482 5.29 -68.73 -8.36
C GLU A 482 5.83 -68.03 -9.61
N ARG A 483 6.67 -68.72 -10.38
CA ARG A 483 7.12 -68.30 -11.71
C ARG A 483 6.26 -69.00 -12.77
N TYR A 484 5.68 -68.22 -13.66
CA TYR A 484 4.85 -68.66 -14.77
C TYR A 484 5.61 -68.50 -16.08
N VAL A 485 5.76 -69.57 -16.87
CA VAL A 485 6.41 -69.55 -18.19
C VAL A 485 5.48 -70.22 -19.19
N ASN A 486 5.09 -69.51 -20.26
CA ASN A 486 4.16 -70.01 -21.29
C ASN A 486 2.84 -70.58 -20.72
N GLY A 487 2.35 -70.02 -19.61
CA GLY A 487 1.09 -70.41 -18.95
C GLY A 487 1.21 -71.50 -17.87
N GLU A 488 2.35 -72.18 -17.74
CA GLU A 488 2.60 -73.17 -16.67
C GLU A 488 3.30 -72.54 -15.46
N SER A 489 2.94 -72.95 -14.23
CA SER A 489 3.53 -72.42 -12.99
C SER A 489 4.57 -73.35 -12.33
N LYS A 490 5.62 -72.75 -11.75
CA LYS A 490 6.67 -73.42 -10.94
C LYS A 490 6.95 -72.63 -9.65
N LYS A 491 7.06 -73.33 -8.52
CA LYS A 491 7.42 -72.73 -7.22
C LYS A 491 8.94 -72.55 -7.07
N TYR A 492 9.39 -71.50 -6.40
CA TYR A 492 10.82 -71.19 -6.20
C TYR A 492 11.36 -71.81 -4.89
N ASN A 493 12.59 -72.35 -4.89
CA ASN A 493 13.25 -72.90 -3.68
C ASN A 493 14.28 -71.89 -3.09
N TYR A 494 14.37 -71.79 -1.76
CA TYR A 494 14.88 -70.58 -1.09
C TYR A 494 15.98 -70.79 -0.02
N LEU A 495 16.60 -71.97 0.11
CA LEU A 495 17.53 -72.25 1.22
C LEU A 495 18.88 -72.83 0.81
N THR A 496 19.98 -72.17 1.20
CA THR A 496 21.37 -72.61 1.01
C THR A 496 22.10 -72.65 2.35
N TYR A 497 22.91 -73.68 2.60
CA TYR A 497 23.70 -73.82 3.84
C TYR A 497 25.16 -74.13 3.53
N THR A 498 26.09 -73.54 4.28
CA THR A 498 27.52 -73.83 4.16
C THR A 498 28.09 -74.33 5.48
N GLY A 499 28.90 -75.39 5.43
CA GLY A 499 29.61 -75.91 6.60
C GLY A 499 31.08 -76.20 6.28
N SER A 500 31.87 -76.48 7.31
CA SER A 500 33.25 -76.95 7.14
C SER A 500 33.62 -78.04 8.14
N VAL A 501 34.61 -78.86 7.80
CA VAL A 501 35.11 -79.95 8.63
C VAL A 501 36.61 -80.13 8.39
N TRP A 502 37.38 -80.33 9.47
CA TRP A 502 38.77 -80.75 9.35
C TRP A 502 38.86 -82.27 9.21
N VAL A 503 39.57 -82.72 8.20
CA VAL A 503 39.89 -84.14 7.98
C VAL A 503 41.40 -84.34 8.09
N ASP A 504 41.80 -85.38 8.81
CA ASP A 504 43.20 -85.78 8.89
C ASP A 504 43.67 -86.31 7.53
N SER A 505 44.89 -85.90 7.11
CA SER A 505 45.47 -86.32 5.83
C SER A 505 45.51 -87.86 5.74
N GLY A 506 44.70 -88.42 4.82
CA GLY A 506 44.57 -89.85 4.57
C GLY A 506 43.37 -90.57 5.23
N VAL A 507 42.54 -89.90 6.05
CA VAL A 507 41.48 -90.52 6.87
C VAL A 507 40.06 -90.29 6.31
N ALA A 508 39.18 -91.29 6.38
CA ALA A 508 37.78 -91.20 5.94
C ALA A 508 36.84 -90.61 7.01
N THR A 509 35.95 -89.69 6.63
CA THR A 509 35.10 -88.90 7.54
C THR A 509 33.68 -88.70 7.01
N LYS A 510 32.65 -88.72 7.88
CA LYS A 510 31.25 -88.43 7.56
C LYS A 510 30.82 -87.06 8.09
N ILE A 511 30.14 -86.28 7.26
CA ILE A 511 29.63 -84.94 7.53
C ILE A 511 28.12 -85.01 7.78
N ASN A 512 27.67 -84.46 8.91
CA ASN A 512 26.25 -84.30 9.22
C ASN A 512 25.71 -83.00 8.60
N ILE A 513 24.50 -83.06 8.06
CA ILE A 513 23.80 -81.90 7.47
C ILE A 513 22.75 -81.33 8.43
N PRO A 514 22.40 -80.03 8.32
CA PRO A 514 21.36 -79.40 9.15
C PRO A 514 19.98 -80.04 8.94
N ASP A 515 19.16 -79.97 9.98
CA ASP A 515 17.84 -80.62 10.00
C ASP A 515 16.90 -80.07 8.91
N GLU A 516 17.06 -78.82 8.51
CA GLU A 516 16.25 -78.16 7.48
C GLU A 516 16.39 -78.82 6.10
N PHE A 517 17.51 -79.53 5.88
CA PHE A 517 17.84 -80.25 4.65
C PHE A 517 17.54 -81.76 4.74
N LYS A 518 17.36 -82.32 5.93
CA LYS A 518 17.11 -83.75 6.09
C LYS A 518 15.76 -84.14 5.47
N ASN A 519 15.73 -85.30 4.82
CA ASN A 519 14.56 -85.89 4.16
C ASN A 519 13.94 -85.05 3.04
N LYS A 520 14.64 -84.02 2.56
CA LYS A 520 14.24 -83.24 1.38
C LYS A 520 15.27 -83.47 0.27
N PRO A 521 14.88 -83.42 -1.01
CA PRO A 521 15.84 -83.47 -2.10
C PRO A 521 16.68 -82.20 -2.08
N TYR A 522 17.99 -82.34 -1.86
CA TYR A 522 18.93 -81.23 -1.86
C TYR A 522 20.16 -81.58 -2.70
N LYS A 523 20.92 -80.56 -3.11
CA LYS A 523 22.22 -80.75 -3.79
C LYS A 523 23.35 -80.36 -2.84
N ALA A 524 24.48 -81.08 -2.90
CA ALA A 524 25.67 -80.74 -2.12
C ALA A 524 26.93 -80.60 -2.99
N LEU A 525 27.77 -79.62 -2.65
CA LEU A 525 29.07 -79.33 -3.25
C LEU A 525 30.14 -79.29 -2.15
N VAL A 526 31.33 -79.87 -2.35
CA VAL A 526 32.40 -79.94 -1.33
C VAL A 526 33.76 -79.55 -1.92
N SER A 527 34.57 -78.79 -1.16
CA SER A 527 35.90 -78.29 -1.56
C SER A 527 36.90 -78.36 -0.42
N VAL A 528 38.19 -78.48 -0.73
CA VAL A 528 39.29 -78.22 0.22
C VAL A 528 39.46 -76.70 0.38
N VAL A 529 39.72 -76.25 1.60
CA VAL A 529 39.79 -74.83 1.97
C VAL A 529 41.17 -74.45 2.48
N SER A 530 41.65 -75.17 3.47
CA SER A 530 42.92 -74.85 4.10
C SER A 530 43.60 -76.10 4.56
N LEU A 531 44.90 -75.94 4.80
CA LEU A 531 45.70 -76.93 5.46
C LEU A 531 46.13 -76.33 6.77
N ASP A 532 46.17 -77.16 7.80
CA ASP A 532 46.52 -76.73 9.13
C ASP A 532 48.00 -76.36 9.18
N GLY A 533 48.25 -75.08 9.48
CA GLY A 533 49.57 -74.47 9.50
C GLY A 533 50.30 -74.66 10.83
N GLU A 534 49.67 -75.13 11.91
CA GLU A 534 50.38 -75.35 13.19
C GLU A 534 51.50 -76.39 13.07
N TYR A 535 51.38 -77.33 12.12
CA TYR A 535 52.39 -78.35 11.83
C TYR A 535 53.58 -77.82 11.02
N THR A 536 53.56 -76.55 10.63
CA THR A 536 54.61 -75.95 9.79
C THR A 536 55.59 -75.16 10.68
N ARG A 537 56.84 -75.64 10.80
CA ARG A 537 57.94 -74.88 11.46
C ARG A 537 58.21 -73.59 10.68
N HIS A 538 58.67 -72.52 11.36
CA HIS A 538 59.04 -71.25 10.69
C HIS A 538 59.99 -71.53 9.53
N GLY A 539 59.49 -71.35 8.29
CA GLY A 539 60.18 -71.71 7.05
C GLY A 539 59.39 -72.65 6.12
N MET A 540 58.45 -73.45 6.63
CA MET A 540 57.70 -74.44 5.84
C MET A 540 56.68 -73.83 4.85
N ARG A 541 56.62 -74.41 3.65
CA ARG A 541 55.93 -74.02 2.42
C ARG A 541 55.20 -75.24 1.87
N LEU A 542 53.98 -75.10 1.41
CA LEU A 542 53.19 -76.24 0.93
C LEU A 542 53.66 -76.73 -0.45
N SER A 543 53.69 -78.05 -0.67
CA SER A 543 53.97 -78.70 -1.96
C SER A 543 52.72 -79.16 -2.71
N SER A 544 51.80 -79.93 -2.10
CA SER A 544 50.55 -80.38 -2.77
C SER A 544 49.44 -80.87 -1.82
N PHE A 545 48.17 -80.90 -2.29
CA PHE A 545 47.01 -81.52 -1.61
C PHE A 545 45.87 -81.94 -2.57
N TYR A 546 45.01 -82.91 -2.21
CA TYR A 546 43.83 -83.32 -3.00
C TYR A 546 42.74 -84.14 -2.24
N LEU A 547 41.52 -84.19 -2.80
CA LEU A 547 40.36 -84.98 -2.33
C LEU A 547 40.32 -86.37 -2.98
N ARG A 548 40.08 -87.42 -2.19
CA ARG A 548 40.12 -88.82 -2.63
C ARG A 548 38.74 -89.45 -2.86
N LYS A 549 37.67 -89.06 -2.14
CA LYS A 549 36.31 -89.65 -2.27
C LYS A 549 35.20 -88.67 -1.81
N LEU A 550 34.00 -88.69 -2.45
CA LEU A 550 32.79 -87.91 -2.08
C LEU A 550 31.46 -88.63 -2.43
N ASN A 551 30.50 -88.75 -1.49
CA ASN A 551 29.14 -89.30 -1.73
C ASN A 551 28.05 -88.55 -0.92
N VAL A 552 26.87 -88.26 -1.53
CA VAL A 552 25.79 -87.43 -0.96
C VAL A 552 24.48 -88.20 -0.87
N ASN A 553 23.81 -88.16 0.29
CA ASN A 553 22.51 -88.80 0.51
C ASN A 553 21.60 -87.92 1.39
N ASN A 554 20.31 -88.27 1.51
CA ASN A 554 19.31 -87.47 2.25
C ASN A 554 19.62 -87.30 3.76
N THR A 555 20.68 -87.92 4.28
CA THR A 555 21.10 -87.88 5.69
C THR A 555 22.51 -87.29 5.91
N GLY A 556 23.34 -87.11 4.88
CA GLY A 556 24.70 -86.56 5.03
C GLY A 556 25.64 -86.76 3.84
N ILE A 557 26.93 -86.42 4.05
CA ILE A 557 28.00 -86.49 3.03
C ILE A 557 29.22 -87.29 3.55
N ASP A 558 29.76 -88.24 2.78
CA ASP A 558 30.95 -89.04 3.14
C ASP A 558 32.22 -88.61 2.34
N VAL A 559 33.39 -88.40 2.97
CA VAL A 559 34.59 -87.75 2.36
C VAL A 559 35.99 -88.21 2.86
N THR A 560 37.09 -87.98 2.09
CA THR A 560 38.53 -88.28 2.44
C THR A 560 39.55 -87.37 1.68
N ALA A 561 40.63 -86.82 2.28
CA ALA A 561 41.63 -85.90 1.62
C ALA A 561 43.13 -86.05 2.09
N VAL A 562 44.15 -85.51 1.36
CA VAL A 562 45.65 -85.68 1.57
C VAL A 562 46.54 -84.39 1.29
N SER A 563 47.70 -84.15 1.97
CA SER A 563 48.64 -82.95 1.87
C SER A 563 50.20 -83.12 2.13
N TYR A 564 51.09 -82.24 1.57
CA TYR A 564 52.61 -82.26 1.63
C TYR A 564 53.34 -80.86 1.72
N TYR A 565 54.53 -80.66 2.38
CA TYR A 565 55.28 -79.36 2.65
C TYR A 565 56.85 -79.31 2.44
N THR A 566 57.52 -78.11 2.41
CA THR A 566 58.97 -77.74 2.15
C THR A 566 59.59 -76.48 2.87
N TRP A 567 60.89 -76.33 3.25
CA TRP A 567 61.45 -75.06 3.87
C TRP A 567 62.94 -74.74 3.65
N VAL A 568 63.37 -73.44 3.65
CA VAL A 568 64.77 -72.95 3.39
C VAL A 568 65.40 -72.13 4.56
N ASP A 569 66.73 -72.21 4.78
CA ASP A 569 67.53 -71.43 5.79
C ASP A 569 68.28 -70.16 5.26
N ILE A 570 69.09 -69.44 6.07
CA ILE A 570 69.72 -68.12 5.73
C ILE A 570 70.84 -68.18 4.67
N ASP A 571 71.45 -69.35 4.47
CA ASP A 571 72.45 -69.59 3.43
C ASP A 571 71.84 -70.26 2.18
N ASP A 572 70.52 -70.46 2.17
CA ASP A 572 69.72 -71.12 1.12
C ASP A 572 69.74 -72.69 1.05
N VAL A 573 69.46 -73.45 2.13
CA VAL A 573 69.25 -74.93 2.08
C VAL A 573 67.80 -75.42 2.38
N GLU A 574 67.21 -76.34 1.58
CA GLU A 574 65.76 -76.75 1.57
C GLU A 574 65.37 -78.23 2.02
N TYR A 575 64.19 -78.56 2.66
CA TYR A 575 63.69 -79.92 3.18
C TYR A 575 62.16 -80.26 2.93
N TYR A 576 61.59 -81.52 3.07
CA TYR A 576 60.15 -81.98 2.75
C TYR A 576 59.38 -82.95 3.77
N ASP A 577 58.00 -82.93 3.87
CA ASP A 577 57.13 -83.82 4.73
C ASP A 577 55.61 -84.02 4.29
N GLN A 578 54.96 -85.19 4.53
CA GLN A 578 53.48 -85.45 4.39
C GLN A 578 52.79 -85.42 5.75
N CYS A 579 52.11 -84.33 6.04
CA CYS A 579 51.48 -84.14 7.33
C CYS A 579 50.33 -83.14 7.24
N GLY A 580 49.69 -82.96 8.39
CA GLY A 580 48.70 -81.92 8.60
C GLY A 580 47.26 -82.40 8.45
N ARG A 581 46.37 -81.45 8.72
CA ARG A 581 44.92 -81.56 8.58
C ARG A 581 44.46 -80.71 7.42
N ILE A 582 43.33 -81.10 6.85
CA ILE A 582 42.74 -80.49 5.66
C ILE A 582 41.33 -80.05 6.00
N SER A 583 41.07 -78.75 5.93
CA SER A 583 39.74 -78.21 6.10
C SER A 583 38.99 -78.38 4.79
N LEU A 584 37.80 -78.94 4.87
CA LEU A 584 36.86 -79.03 3.77
C LEU A 584 35.68 -78.13 4.07
N SER A 585 35.21 -77.38 3.08
CA SER A 585 33.91 -76.69 3.14
C SER A 585 32.92 -77.35 2.21
N TYR A 586 31.64 -77.29 2.56
CA TYR A 586 30.55 -77.83 1.77
C TYR A 586 29.36 -76.87 1.72
N ILE A 587 28.61 -76.89 0.62
CA ILE A 587 27.41 -76.10 0.38
C ILE A 587 26.24 -77.03 0.06
N LEU A 588 25.09 -76.80 0.68
CA LEU A 588 23.82 -77.49 0.43
C LEU A 588 22.80 -76.52 -0.16
N THR A 589 21.99 -76.93 -1.13
CA THR A 589 20.90 -76.12 -1.69
C THR A 589 19.60 -76.93 -1.78
N LEU A 590 18.52 -76.37 -1.25
CA LEU A 590 17.16 -76.92 -1.28
C LEU A 590 16.37 -76.34 -2.46
#